data_AF-A0AAD7T1D2-F1
#
_entry.id   AF-A0AAD7T1D2-F1
#
_cell.length_a   1.000
_cell.length_b   1.000
_cell.length_c   1.000
_cell.angle_alpha   90.00
_cell.angle_beta   90.00
_cell.angle_gamma   90.00
#
_symmetry.space_group_name_H-M   'P 1'
#
loop_
_entity.id
_entity.type
_entity.pdbx_description
1 polymer ?
#
loop_
_entity_poly.entity_id
_entity_poly.type
_entity_poly.pdbx_seq_one_letter_code
_entity_poly.pdbx_strand_id
1 'polypeptide(L)'
;MQLLKHNLIQSCKTRWNSVCDMFDRLVEQRWAVTAVLSDRTITQLQDARTLEILDEYWLIMEEIAPVLATLKCATTAMSTETQVSISNIYPIIFSLLKTHLLRSEDDSR
;
A
#
# COMPACT_ATOMS: atom_id res chain seq x y z
N MET A 1 3.47 21.94 -11.57
CA MET A 1 3.95 20.79 -10.76
C MET A 1 4.56 19.78 -11.72
N GLN A 2 5.85 19.51 -11.62
CA GLN A 2 6.47 18.44 -12.41
C GLN A 2 6.29 17.12 -11.63
N LEU A 3 5.46 16.22 -12.15
CA LEU A 3 5.28 14.89 -11.56
C LEU A 3 6.51 14.03 -11.86
N LEU A 4 6.96 13.26 -10.88
CA LEU A 4 8.00 12.27 -11.09
C LEU A 4 7.50 11.19 -12.07
N LYS A 5 8.38 10.75 -12.96
CA LYS A 5 8.04 9.70 -13.93
C LYS A 5 8.08 8.35 -13.23
N HIS A 6 6.96 7.64 -13.25
CA HIS A 6 6.83 6.31 -12.67
C HIS A 6 6.39 5.29 -13.70
N ASN A 7 6.71 4.03 -13.43
CA ASN A 7 6.14 2.90 -14.15
C ASN A 7 4.84 2.48 -13.45
N LEU A 8 3.87 1.98 -14.22
CA LEU A 8 2.65 1.41 -13.66
C LEU A 8 2.99 0.17 -12.83
N ILE A 9 2.52 0.14 -11.59
CA ILE A 9 2.64 -1.00 -10.69
C ILE A 9 1.26 -1.67 -10.62
N GLN A 10 1.19 -2.93 -11.03
CA GLN A 10 -0.05 -3.72 -10.96
C GLN A 10 0.06 -4.74 -9.84
N SER A 11 -1.08 -5.04 -9.21
CA SER A 11 -1.16 -6.14 -8.26
C SER A 11 -0.98 -7.49 -8.96
N CYS A 12 -0.24 -8.39 -8.31
CA CYS A 12 0.04 -9.73 -8.77
C CYS A 12 -0.48 -10.74 -7.74
N LYS A 13 -1.40 -11.61 -8.17
CA LYS A 13 -2.09 -12.56 -7.27
C LYS A 13 -1.14 -13.51 -6.53
N THR A 14 -0.02 -13.88 -7.14
CA THR A 14 0.97 -14.80 -6.55
C THR A 14 1.99 -14.09 -5.67
N ARG A 15 2.01 -12.76 -5.66
CA ARG A 15 2.99 -11.95 -4.94
C ARG A 15 2.29 -10.84 -4.18
N TRP A 16 1.83 -11.17 -2.98
CA TRP A 16 1.01 -10.28 -2.15
C TRP A 16 1.61 -8.87 -1.98
N ASN A 17 2.94 -8.77 -1.89
CA ASN A 17 3.63 -7.49 -1.65
C ASN A 17 3.48 -6.47 -2.79
N SER A 18 3.09 -6.92 -3.99
CA SER A 18 2.79 -6.04 -5.13
C SER A 18 1.59 -5.12 -4.87
N VAL A 19 0.65 -5.54 -4.00
CA VAL A 19 -0.47 -4.69 -3.58
C VAL A 19 0.03 -3.54 -2.71
N CYS A 20 1.00 -3.79 -1.82
CA CYS A 20 1.65 -2.75 -1.02
C CYS A 20 2.31 -1.71 -1.93
N ASP A 21 3.12 -2.16 -2.90
CA ASP A 21 3.78 -1.26 -3.87
C ASP A 21 2.77 -0.43 -4.70
N MET A 22 1.66 -1.05 -5.09
CA MET A 22 0.59 -0.39 -5.84
C MET A 22 -0.11 0.67 -4.99
N PHE A 23 -0.43 0.38 -3.73
CA PHE A 23 -1.07 1.32 -2.81
C PHE A 23 -0.15 2.50 -2.48
N ASP A 24 1.13 2.26 -2.18
CA ASP A 24 2.10 3.33 -1.93
C ASP A 24 2.14 4.32 -3.11
N ARG A 25 2.19 3.79 -4.35
CA ARG A 25 2.17 4.61 -5.57
C ARG A 25 0.85 5.35 -5.75
N LEU A 26 -0.27 4.67 -5.51
CA LEU A 26 -1.59 5.24 -5.74
C LEU A 26 -1.86 6.39 -4.77
N VAL A 27 -1.51 6.23 -3.48
CA VAL A 27 -1.60 7.28 -2.45
C VAL A 27 -0.67 8.45 -2.80
N GLU A 28 0.58 8.19 -3.19
CA GLU A 28 1.52 9.23 -3.66
C GLU A 28 0.94 10.06 -4.81
N GLN A 29 0.20 9.42 -5.72
CA GLN A 29 -0.37 10.05 -6.90
C GLN A 29 -1.84 10.47 -6.76
N ARG A 30 -2.42 10.43 -5.55
CA ARG A 30 -3.86 10.73 -5.29
C ARG A 30 -4.34 11.96 -6.06
N TRP A 31 -3.67 13.10 -5.88
CA TRP A 31 -4.06 14.36 -6.51
C TRP A 31 -3.96 14.34 -8.04
N ALA A 32 -2.95 13.67 -8.59
CA ALA A 32 -2.79 13.56 -10.03
C ALA A 32 -3.90 12.69 -10.65
N VAL A 33 -4.25 11.58 -9.98
CA VAL A 33 -5.36 10.70 -10.40
C VAL A 33 -6.69 11.45 -10.29
N THR A 34 -6.97 12.10 -9.16
CA THR A 34 -8.20 12.88 -8.97
C THR A 34 -8.32 14.00 -10.01
N ALA A 35 -7.23 14.71 -10.34
CA ALA A 35 -7.26 15.76 -11.34
C ALA A 35 -7.64 15.23 -12.73
N VAL A 36 -7.05 14.10 -13.16
CA VAL A 36 -7.35 13.47 -14.45
C VAL A 36 -8.79 12.94 -14.51
N LEU A 37 -9.27 12.30 -13.44
CA LEU A 37 -10.66 11.80 -13.37
C LEU A 37 -11.71 12.93 -13.34
N SER A 38 -11.32 14.10 -12.82
CA SER A 38 -12.18 15.29 -12.76
C SER A 38 -12.23 16.05 -14.10
N ASP A 39 -11.17 15.95 -14.91
CA ASP A 39 -11.08 16.63 -16.20
C ASP A 39 -11.92 15.92 -17.27
N ARG A 40 -12.98 16.59 -17.73
CA ARG A 40 -13.91 16.08 -18.74
C ARG A 40 -13.37 16.11 -20.17
N THR A 41 -12.24 16.78 -20.40
CA THR A 41 -11.54 16.75 -21.70
C THR A 41 -10.68 15.50 -21.84
N ILE A 42 -10.30 14.87 -20.72
CA ILE A 42 -9.45 13.69 -20.67
C ILE A 42 -10.26 12.44 -20.34
N THR A 43 -11.16 12.51 -19.34
CA THR A 43 -11.92 11.36 -18.83
C THR A 43 -13.42 11.55 -19.05
N GLN A 44 -14.04 10.61 -19.78
CA GLN A 44 -15.49 10.63 -19.99
C GLN A 44 -16.23 10.43 -18.67
N LEU A 45 -17.45 10.97 -18.56
CA LEU A 45 -18.23 10.89 -17.32
C LEU A 45 -18.49 9.44 -16.86
N GLN A 46 -18.72 8.52 -17.81
CA GLN A 46 -18.93 7.10 -17.51
C GLN A 46 -17.69 6.47 -16.87
N ASP A 47 -16.51 6.73 -17.44
CA ASP A 47 -15.25 6.16 -16.97
C ASP A 47 -14.86 6.75 -15.61
N ALA A 48 -15.05 8.05 -15.44
CA ALA A 48 -14.83 8.71 -14.16
C ALA A 48 -15.66 8.08 -13.04
N ARG A 49 -16.96 7.81 -13.27
CA ARG A 49 -17.83 7.16 -12.28
C ARG A 49 -17.41 5.74 -11.94
N THR A 50 -16.84 5.00 -12.89
CA THR A 50 -16.35 3.63 -12.65
C THR A 50 -15.00 3.61 -11.95
N LEU A 51 -14.14 4.60 -12.21
CA LEU A 51 -12.78 4.68 -11.70
C LEU A 51 -12.63 5.54 -10.43
N GLU A 52 -13.68 6.25 -10.03
CA GLU A 52 -13.67 7.11 -8.85
C GLU A 52 -13.46 6.28 -7.59
N ILE A 53 -12.44 6.67 -6.82
CA ILE A 53 -12.12 6.10 -5.52
C ILE A 53 -12.69 7.05 -4.48
N LEU A 54 -13.63 6.55 -3.67
CA LEU A 54 -14.23 7.31 -2.57
C LEU A 54 -13.18 7.70 -1.52
N ASP A 55 -13.39 8.84 -0.86
CA ASP A 55 -12.49 9.33 0.19
C ASP A 55 -12.27 8.32 1.32
N GLU A 56 -13.29 7.52 1.66
CA GLU A 56 -13.17 6.43 2.63
C GLU A 56 -12.13 5.38 2.22
N TYR A 57 -12.04 5.05 0.93
CA TYR A 57 -11.06 4.08 0.43
C TYR A 57 -9.66 4.67 0.38
N TRP A 58 -9.53 5.97 0.10
CA TRP A 58 -8.25 6.67 0.24
C TRP A 58 -7.75 6.62 1.68
N LEU A 59 -8.63 6.89 2.64
CA LEU A 59 -8.29 6.82 4.06
C LEU A 59 -7.87 5.41 4.46
N ILE A 60 -8.62 4.38 4.07
CA ILE A 60 -8.26 2.98 4.34
C ILE A 60 -6.89 2.63 3.76
N MET A 61 -6.57 3.09 2.54
CA MET A 61 -5.26 2.85 1.93
C MET A 61 -4.13 3.55 2.70
N GLU A 62 -4.35 4.78 3.13
CA GLU A 62 -3.38 5.55 3.94
C GLU A 62 -3.15 4.91 5.32
N GLU A 63 -4.21 4.44 5.97
CA GLU A 63 -4.14 3.78 7.29
C GLU A 63 -3.47 2.40 7.22
N ILE A 64 -3.76 1.61 6.18
CA ILE A 64 -3.23 0.25 6.06
C ILE A 64 -1.79 0.21 5.49
N ALA A 65 -1.37 1.23 4.74
CA ALA A 65 -0.03 1.32 4.16
C ALA A 65 1.12 1.05 5.15
N PRO A 66 1.19 1.67 6.34
CA PRO A 66 2.27 1.40 7.30
C PRO A 66 2.29 -0.05 7.80
N VAL A 67 1.12 -0.67 7.96
CA VAL A 67 0.99 -2.08 8.35
C VAL A 67 1.53 -2.98 7.24
N LEU A 68 1.10 -2.75 6.00
CA LEU A 68 1.56 -3.52 4.84
C LEU A 68 3.08 -3.36 4.60
N ALA A 69 3.61 -2.15 4.76
CA ALA A 69 5.03 -1.87 4.62
C ALA A 69 5.86 -2.65 5.65
N THR A 70 5.39 -2.72 6.90
CA THR A 70 6.05 -3.49 7.96
C THR A 70 6.05 -5.00 7.65
N LEU A 71 4.90 -5.55 7.25
CA LEU A 71 4.77 -6.95 6.85
C LEU A 71 5.65 -7.28 5.63
N LYS A 72 5.76 -6.34 4.69
CA LYS A 72 6.58 -6.49 3.49
C LYS A 72 8.06 -6.49 3.86
N CYS A 73 8.49 -5.63 4.78
CA CYS A 73 9.85 -5.59 5.30
C CYS A 73 10.22 -6.93 5.96
N ALA A 74 9.38 -7.41 6.87
CA ALA A 74 9.58 -8.71 7.54
C ALA A 74 9.64 -9.87 6.54
N THR A 75 8.72 -9.91 5.58
CA THR A 75 8.71 -10.94 4.52
C THR A 75 9.98 -10.87 3.67
N THR A 76 10.42 -9.67 3.31
CA THR A 76 11.64 -9.48 2.52
C THR A 76 12.86 -9.99 3.28
N ALA A 77 12.99 -9.63 4.56
CA ALA A 77 14.08 -10.08 5.42
C ALA A 77 14.10 -11.62 5.54
N MET A 78 12.94 -12.25 5.79
CA MET A 78 12.81 -13.71 5.93
C MET A 78 12.91 -14.48 4.60
N SER A 79 12.75 -13.81 3.46
CA SER A 79 12.87 -14.43 2.14
C SER A 79 14.26 -14.27 1.52
N THR A 80 15.22 -13.68 2.23
CA THR A 80 16.60 -13.55 1.70
C THR A 80 17.32 -14.90 1.73
N GLU A 81 17.98 -15.26 0.64
CA GLU A 81 18.67 -16.55 0.54
C GLU A 81 20.04 -16.57 1.24
N THR A 82 20.58 -15.39 1.56
CA THR A 82 21.98 -15.22 1.95
C THR A 82 22.20 -15.10 3.46
N GLN A 83 21.20 -14.68 4.23
CA GLN A 83 21.39 -14.29 5.64
C GLN A 83 20.25 -14.74 6.58
N VAL A 84 19.30 -15.56 6.11
CA VAL A 84 18.20 -16.04 6.95
C VAL A 84 18.66 -17.22 7.79
N SER A 85 18.77 -16.98 9.09
CA SER A 85 18.76 -18.05 10.09
C SER A 85 17.34 -18.26 10.60
N ILE A 86 16.94 -19.51 10.82
CA ILE A 86 15.69 -19.86 11.51
C ILE A 86 15.58 -19.12 12.85
N SER A 87 16.71 -18.83 13.50
CA SER A 87 16.75 -18.04 14.75
C SER A 87 16.18 -16.63 14.61
N ASN A 88 16.12 -16.06 13.41
CA ASN A 88 15.62 -14.70 13.17
C ASN A 88 14.08 -14.65 13.08
N ILE A 89 13.42 -15.79 12.85
CA ILE A 89 11.96 -15.86 12.72
C ILE A 89 11.28 -15.38 14.00
N TYR A 90 11.72 -15.88 15.17
CA TYR A 90 11.12 -15.52 16.44
C TYR A 90 11.26 -14.01 16.77
N PRO A 91 12.46 -13.40 16.71
CA PRO A 91 12.63 -11.96 16.91
C PRO A 91 11.78 -11.10 15.96
N ILE A 92 11.68 -11.47 14.68
CA ILE A 92 10.90 -10.73 13.68
C ILE A 92 9.41 -10.81 14.02
N ILE A 93 8.87 -12.00 14.26
CA ILE A 93 7.44 -12.18 14.64
C ILE A 93 7.14 -11.46 15.95
N PHE A 94 8.02 -11.55 16.94
CA PHE A 94 7.84 -10.89 18.23
C PHE A 94 7.77 -9.36 18.05
N SER A 95 8.68 -8.78 17.27
CA SER A 95 8.67 -7.33 16.99
C SER A 95 7.43 -6.90 16.21
N LEU A 96 6.99 -7.67 15.21
CA LEU A 96 5.74 -7.38 14.48
C LEU A 96 4.55 -7.28 15.45
N LEU A 97 4.36 -8.29 16.31
CA LEU A 97 3.23 -8.36 17.24
C LEU A 97 3.31 -7.29 18.34
N LYS A 98 4.51 -6.98 18.84
CA LYS A 98 4.70 -6.09 19.99
C LYS A 98 4.92 -4.63 19.63
N THR A 99 5.18 -4.31 18.37
CA THR A 99 5.51 -2.93 17.97
C THR A 99 4.60 -2.41 16.88
N HIS A 100 4.20 -3.25 15.92
CA HIS A 100 3.54 -2.80 14.69
C HIS A 100 2.10 -3.28 14.53
N LEU A 101 1.70 -4.32 15.26
CA LEU A 101 0.36 -4.94 15.21
C LEU A 101 -0.33 -4.93 16.58
N LEU A 102 0.15 -4.10 17.51
CA LEU A 102 -0.57 -3.87 18.75
C LEU A 102 -1.86 -3.12 18.43
N ARG A 103 -2.97 -3.66 18.93
CA ARG A 103 -4.27 -2.98 18.85
C ARG A 103 -4.18 -1.62 19.53
N SER A 104 -4.50 -0.57 18.80
CA SER A 104 -4.72 0.76 19.36
C SER A 104 -6.03 0.78 20.14
N GLU A 105 -6.14 1.60 21.18
CA GLU A 105 -7.42 1.82 21.87
C GLU A 105 -8.48 2.37 20.91
N ASP A 106 -8.06 3.07 19.86
CA ASP A 106 -8.94 3.61 18.81
C ASP A 106 -9.44 2.56 17.81
N ASP A 107 -8.83 1.37 17.70
CA ASP A 107 -9.29 0.29 16.79
C ASP A 107 -10.58 -0.41 17.27
N SER A 108 -11.15 0.06 18.38
CA SER A 108 -12.38 -0.49 18.98
C SER A 108 -13.61 0.39 18.77
N ARG A 109 -13.44 1.52 18.07
CA ARG A 109 -14.51 2.48 17.79
C ARG A 109 -15.15 2.26 16.43
#